data_AF-A0A7V9IA69-F1
#
_entry.id   AF-A0A7V9IA69-F1
#
_cell.length_a   1.000
_cell.length_b   1.000
_cell.length_c   1.000
_cell.angle_alpha   90.00
_cell.angle_beta   90.00
_cell.angle_gamma   90.00
#
_symmetry.space_group_name_H-M   'P 1'
#
loop_
_entity.id
_entity.type
_entity.pdbx_description
1 polymer ?
#
loop_
_entity_poly.entity_id
_entity_poly.type
_entity_poly.pdbx_seq_one_letter_code
_entity_poly.pdbx_strand_id
1 'polypeptide(L)'
;VFILNAVRTRTKGEEAGADPWDGRTLEWSIPSPPPAYNFAEEPVVRHRDDFWHTKYIEVPEKSPRRVLAGGANGHDEHSEHGHIHLPSPSYFPAMAATGLPVMGYGVIYADTGASWPLIVSGILIIMLSLFGWVLEPSVHEE
;
A
#
# COMPACT_ATOMS: atom_id res chain seq x y z
N VAL A 1 -12.37 14.09 20.00
CA VAL A 1 -13.26 13.02 19.47
C VAL A 1 -12.51 12.08 18.53
N PHE A 2 -11.89 12.56 17.45
CA PHE A 2 -11.16 11.71 16.47
C PHE A 2 -10.13 10.74 17.09
N ILE A 3 -9.15 11.24 17.86
CA ILE A 3 -8.11 10.41 18.48
C ILE A 3 -8.70 9.32 19.37
N LEU A 4 -9.74 9.65 20.14
CA LEU A 4 -10.42 8.70 21.02
C LEU A 4 -11.10 7.58 20.20
N ASN A 5 -11.74 7.93 19.07
CA ASN A 5 -12.33 6.94 18.17
C ASN A 5 -11.26 6.04 17.54
N ALA A 6 -10.16 6.60 17.06
CA ALA A 6 -9.07 5.81 16.46
C ALA A 6 -8.45 4.80 17.46
N VAL A 7 -8.19 5.25 18.70
CA VAL A 7 -7.67 4.38 19.76
C VAL A 7 -8.70 3.30 20.15
N ARG A 8 -9.97 3.68 20.29
CA ARG A 8 -11.04 2.73 20.65
C ARG A 8 -11.26 1.67 19.55
N THR A 9 -11.31 2.05 18.29
CA THR A 9 -11.51 1.12 17.17
C THR A 9 -10.31 0.18 17.01
N ARG A 10 -9.08 0.67 17.17
CA ARG A 10 -7.88 -0.18 17.12
C ARG A 10 -7.82 -1.22 18.24
N THR A 11 -8.35 -0.90 19.43
CA THR A 11 -8.23 -1.77 20.61
C THR A 11 -9.43 -2.66 20.87
N LYS A 12 -10.62 -2.26 20.42
CA LYS A 12 -11.91 -2.91 20.75
C LYS A 12 -12.88 -2.99 19.57
N GLY A 13 -12.44 -2.69 18.34
CA GLY A 13 -13.28 -2.79 17.15
C GLY A 13 -13.45 -4.24 16.70
N GLU A 14 -14.60 -4.54 16.07
CA GLU A 14 -14.79 -5.79 15.33
C GLU A 14 -13.98 -5.73 14.02
N GLU A 15 -13.53 -6.89 13.55
CA GLU A 15 -12.87 -7.00 12.25
C GLU A 15 -13.87 -6.69 11.13
N ALA A 16 -13.48 -5.81 10.23
CA ALA A 16 -14.31 -5.46 9.09
C ALA A 16 -14.27 -6.58 8.05
N GLY A 17 -15.41 -6.88 7.43
CA GLY A 17 -15.44 -7.73 6.24
C GLY A 17 -14.80 -7.06 5.01
N ALA A 18 -14.73 -7.78 3.90
CA ALA A 18 -14.21 -7.26 2.62
C ALA A 18 -14.97 -6.02 2.14
N ASP A 19 -16.31 -6.06 2.17
CA ASP A 19 -17.17 -4.99 1.67
C ASP A 19 -18.23 -4.54 2.70
N PRO A 20 -17.85 -3.77 3.74
CA PRO A 20 -18.76 -3.33 4.79
C PRO A 20 -19.76 -2.26 4.32
N TRP A 21 -19.52 -1.62 3.17
CA TRP A 21 -20.31 -0.48 2.69
C TRP A 21 -21.05 -0.72 1.38
N ASP A 22 -20.95 -1.92 0.81
CA ASP A 22 -21.39 -2.20 -0.56
C ASP A 22 -20.70 -1.30 -1.60
N GLY A 23 -19.38 -1.19 -1.52
CA GLY A 23 -18.53 -0.37 -2.37
C GLY A 23 -18.54 -0.77 -3.86
N ARG A 24 -18.09 0.12 -4.74
CA ARG A 24 -18.28 -0.04 -6.20
C ARG A 24 -17.06 -0.53 -6.96
N THR A 25 -15.91 -0.42 -6.33
CA THR A 25 -14.57 -0.49 -6.93
C THR A 25 -13.83 -1.72 -6.41
N LEU A 26 -12.71 -2.07 -7.05
CA LEU A 26 -12.01 -3.34 -6.82
C LEU A 26 -11.41 -3.50 -5.42
N GLU A 27 -11.14 -2.42 -4.69
CA GLU A 27 -10.63 -2.53 -3.32
C GLU A 27 -11.61 -3.24 -2.38
N TRP A 28 -12.91 -3.27 -2.74
CA TRP A 28 -13.96 -3.97 -1.99
C TRP A 28 -14.13 -5.43 -2.42
N SER A 29 -13.37 -5.90 -3.42
CA SER A 29 -13.42 -7.29 -3.88
C SER A 29 -12.39 -8.19 -3.19
N ILE A 30 -11.52 -7.64 -2.35
CA ILE A 30 -10.47 -8.39 -1.63
C ILE A 30 -10.72 -8.39 -0.12
N PRO A 31 -10.11 -9.32 0.64
CA PRO A 31 -10.26 -9.37 2.09
C PRO A 31 -9.81 -8.08 2.81
N SER A 32 -10.35 -7.86 4.00
CA SER A 32 -9.94 -6.80 4.93
C SER A 32 -9.23 -7.43 6.14
N PRO A 33 -7.94 -7.16 6.40
CA PRO A 33 -7.03 -6.32 5.62
C PRO A 33 -6.60 -6.98 4.28
N PRO A 34 -6.18 -6.18 3.29
CA PRO A 34 -5.64 -6.70 2.03
C PRO A 34 -4.41 -7.60 2.26
N PRO A 35 -4.28 -8.73 1.53
CA PRO A 35 -3.04 -9.49 1.52
C PRO A 35 -1.91 -8.68 0.87
N ALA A 36 -0.65 -9.02 1.17
CA ALA A 36 0.52 -8.27 0.67
C ALA A 36 0.60 -8.18 -0.86
N TYR A 37 0.06 -9.18 -1.57
CA TYR A 37 -0.03 -9.22 -3.03
C TYR A 37 -1.26 -8.52 -3.61
N ASN A 38 -2.18 -8.03 -2.77
CA ASN A 38 -3.49 -7.49 -3.13
C ASN A 38 -4.40 -8.51 -3.84
N PHE A 39 -4.23 -8.69 -5.16
CA PHE A 39 -5.04 -9.59 -5.98
C PHE A 39 -4.23 -10.84 -6.33
N ALA A 40 -4.81 -12.03 -6.13
CA ALA A 40 -4.16 -13.29 -6.51
C ALA A 40 -4.06 -13.45 -8.04
N GLU A 41 -4.99 -12.84 -8.78
CA GLU A 41 -5.04 -12.81 -10.24
C GLU A 41 -5.28 -11.37 -10.71
N GLU A 42 -4.76 -11.01 -11.88
CA GLU A 42 -4.95 -9.67 -12.44
C GLU A 42 -6.43 -9.45 -12.81
N PRO A 43 -7.13 -8.46 -12.21
CA PRO A 43 -8.54 -8.24 -12.47
C PRO A 43 -8.77 -7.63 -13.86
N VAL A 44 -9.72 -8.19 -14.61
CA VAL A 44 -10.09 -7.70 -15.95
C VAL A 44 -11.16 -6.61 -15.83
N VAL A 45 -10.75 -5.35 -15.89
CA VAL A 45 -11.64 -4.20 -15.78
C VAL A 45 -12.30 -3.85 -17.11
N ARG A 46 -13.63 -3.89 -17.17
CA ARG A 46 -14.44 -3.53 -18.35
C ARG A 46 -15.19 -2.23 -18.18
N HIS A 47 -15.48 -1.86 -16.94
CA HIS A 47 -16.23 -0.66 -16.59
C HIS A 47 -15.51 0.16 -15.52
N ARG A 48 -15.87 1.43 -15.36
CA ARG A 48 -15.31 2.28 -14.30
C ARG A 48 -15.56 1.71 -12.90
N ASP A 49 -16.75 1.14 -12.70
CA ASP A 49 -17.19 0.54 -11.44
C ASP A 49 -17.35 -0.97 -11.62
N ASP A 50 -16.27 -1.65 -12.02
CA ASP A 50 -16.31 -3.03 -12.47
C ASP A 50 -16.86 -4.00 -11.40
N PHE A 51 -16.45 -3.82 -10.15
CA PHE A 51 -16.95 -4.61 -9.03
C PHE A 51 -18.46 -4.41 -8.81
N TRP A 52 -18.99 -3.21 -9.07
CA TRP A 52 -20.44 -2.96 -9.02
C TRP A 52 -21.18 -3.74 -10.09
N HIS A 53 -20.69 -3.75 -11.33
CA HIS A 53 -21.31 -4.51 -12.43
C HIS A 53 -21.22 -6.02 -12.23
N THR A 54 -20.19 -6.50 -11.53
CA THR A 54 -20.09 -7.91 -11.11
C THR A 54 -21.14 -8.25 -10.04
N LYS A 55 -21.42 -7.32 -9.11
CA LYS A 55 -22.43 -7.51 -8.05
C LYS A 55 -23.88 -7.34 -8.54
N TYR A 56 -24.11 -6.51 -9.56
CA TYR A 56 -25.44 -6.08 -9.97
C TYR A 56 -25.66 -6.24 -11.48
N ILE A 57 -26.74 -6.92 -11.87
CA ILE A 57 -27.23 -6.88 -13.25
C ILE A 57 -28.13 -5.66 -13.42
N GLU A 58 -27.84 -4.87 -14.45
CA GLU A 58 -28.72 -3.80 -14.92
C GLU A 58 -29.85 -4.42 -15.76
N VAL A 59 -31.09 -4.30 -15.27
CA VAL A 59 -32.29 -4.72 -16.01
C VAL A 59 -32.94 -3.46 -16.59
N PRO A 60 -33.13 -3.33 -17.92
CA PRO A 60 -33.53 -2.06 -18.57
C PRO A 60 -34.81 -1.38 -18.05
N GLU A 61 -35.64 -2.10 -17.29
CA GLU A 61 -36.96 -1.63 -16.83
C GLU A 61 -37.14 -1.71 -15.30
N LYS A 62 -36.11 -2.12 -14.54
CA LYS A 62 -36.19 -2.33 -13.08
C LYS A 62 -34.93 -1.85 -12.36
N SER A 63 -35.06 -1.58 -11.07
CA SER A 63 -33.91 -1.31 -10.19
C SER A 63 -32.88 -2.45 -10.27
N PRO A 64 -31.58 -2.14 -10.17
CA PRO A 64 -30.52 -3.15 -10.26
C PRO A 64 -30.74 -4.23 -9.20
N ARG A 65 -30.62 -5.49 -9.61
CA ARG A 65 -30.76 -6.64 -8.70
C ARG A 65 -29.39 -7.20 -8.41
N ARG A 66 -29.09 -7.44 -7.12
CA ARG A 66 -27.90 -8.18 -6.72
C ARG A 66 -27.94 -9.54 -7.39
N VAL A 67 -26.91 -9.86 -8.16
CA VAL A 67 -26.73 -11.21 -8.68
C VAL A 67 -26.26 -12.07 -7.52
N LEU A 68 -26.95 -13.18 -7.26
CA LEU A 68 -26.49 -14.18 -6.30
C LEU A 68 -25.22 -14.92 -6.79
N ALA A 69 -24.76 -14.63 -8.01
CA ALA A 69 -23.48 -15.07 -8.54
C ALA A 69 -22.35 -14.32 -7.83
N GLY A 70 -22.02 -14.79 -6.63
CA GLY A 70 -20.63 -15.08 -6.31
C GLY A 70 -19.63 -13.93 -6.32
N GLY A 71 -20.04 -12.67 -6.11
CA GLY A 71 -19.08 -11.60 -5.75
C GLY A 71 -18.36 -11.87 -4.41
N ALA A 72 -18.78 -12.92 -3.70
CA ALA A 72 -18.14 -13.51 -2.53
C ALA A 72 -17.85 -15.02 -2.71
N ASN A 73 -17.82 -15.52 -3.96
CA ASN A 73 -17.22 -16.83 -4.19
C ASN A 73 -15.74 -16.66 -3.89
N GLY A 74 -15.28 -17.28 -2.81
CA GLY A 74 -13.87 -17.38 -2.49
C GLY A 74 -13.13 -17.73 -3.76
N HIS A 75 -12.15 -16.89 -4.10
CA HIS A 75 -11.17 -17.21 -5.13
C HIS A 75 -10.80 -18.68 -4.96
N ASP A 76 -11.09 -19.47 -5.99
CA ASP A 76 -10.95 -20.91 -6.00
C ASP A 76 -9.63 -21.29 -5.33
N GLU A 77 -9.68 -22.08 -4.26
CA GLU A 77 -8.53 -22.66 -3.54
C GLU A 77 -7.69 -23.63 -4.42
N HIS A 78 -7.88 -23.58 -5.74
CA HIS A 78 -7.36 -24.49 -6.76
C HIS A 78 -6.95 -23.81 -8.07
N SER A 79 -6.57 -22.53 -8.05
CA SER A 79 -5.73 -22.00 -9.13
C SER A 79 -4.28 -22.39 -8.83
N GLU A 80 -3.61 -23.02 -9.79
CA GLU A 80 -2.17 -23.30 -9.75
C GLU A 80 -1.44 -21.94 -9.70
N HIS A 81 -1.32 -21.36 -8.51
CA HIS A 81 -0.78 -20.01 -8.35
C HIS A 81 0.69 -20.03 -8.73
N GLY A 82 1.01 -19.39 -9.86
CA GLY A 82 2.39 -18.97 -10.12
C GLY A 82 2.88 -18.16 -8.93
N HIS A 83 4.10 -18.43 -8.49
CA HIS A 83 4.71 -17.72 -7.35
C HIS A 83 4.60 -16.20 -7.54
N ILE A 84 3.81 -15.53 -6.70
CA ILE A 84 3.67 -14.07 -6.75
C ILE A 84 4.93 -13.46 -6.16
N HIS A 85 5.69 -12.75 -7.00
CA HIS A 85 6.90 -12.06 -6.57
C HIS A 85 6.53 -10.78 -5.81
N LEU A 86 7.04 -10.63 -4.58
CA LEU A 86 6.97 -9.40 -3.81
C LEU A 86 8.36 -8.74 -3.80
N PRO A 87 8.44 -7.40 -3.84
CA PRO A 87 9.71 -6.70 -3.68
C PRO A 87 10.27 -6.95 -2.27
N SER A 88 11.59 -7.11 -2.16
CA SER A 88 12.26 -7.23 -0.87
C SER A 88 12.22 -5.89 -0.10
N PRO A 89 12.18 -5.92 1.25
CA PRO A 89 12.27 -4.70 2.05
C PRO A 89 13.67 -4.07 1.94
N SER A 90 13.74 -2.74 1.81
CA SER A 90 14.99 -1.98 1.71
C SER A 90 15.13 -0.96 2.83
N TYR A 91 16.33 -0.85 3.41
CA TYR A 91 16.66 0.15 4.45
C TYR A 91 17.13 1.49 3.86
N PHE A 92 17.60 1.50 2.61
CA PHE A 92 18.23 2.67 2.02
C PHE A 92 17.32 3.90 1.87
N PRO A 93 16.01 3.77 1.55
CA PRO A 93 15.12 4.93 1.51
C PRO A 93 15.02 5.63 2.87
N ALA A 94 14.93 4.85 3.95
CA ALA A 94 14.88 5.39 5.30
C ALA A 94 16.21 6.05 5.68
N MET A 95 17.35 5.46 5.33
CA MET A 95 18.67 6.06 5.57
C MET A 95 18.90 7.34 4.75
N ALA A 96 18.49 7.37 3.48
CA ALA A 96 18.56 8.59 2.66
C ALA A 96 17.69 9.70 3.27
N ALA A 97 16.49 9.36 3.76
CA ALA A 97 15.60 10.30 4.41
C ALA A 97 16.17 10.90 5.70
N THR A 98 16.98 10.17 6.48
CA THR A 98 17.62 10.72 7.68
C THR A 98 18.77 11.68 7.39
N GLY A 99 19.41 11.59 6.22
CA GLY A 99 20.43 12.55 5.81
C GLY A 99 19.87 13.96 5.53
N LEU A 100 18.61 14.06 5.09
CA LEU A 100 17.93 15.34 4.83
C LEU A 100 17.78 16.23 6.08
N PRO A 101 17.23 15.78 7.22
CA PRO A 101 17.15 16.60 8.42
C PRO A 101 18.52 16.93 9.00
N VAL A 102 19.52 16.04 8.90
CA VAL A 102 20.90 16.32 9.33
C VAL A 102 21.50 17.46 8.50
N MET A 103 21.40 17.37 7.18
CA MET A 103 21.84 18.43 6.26
C MET A 103 21.06 19.73 6.50
N GLY A 104 19.72 19.63 6.58
CA GLY A 104 18.83 20.77 6.76
C GLY A 104 19.10 21.51 8.07
N TYR A 105 19.35 20.78 9.17
CA TYR A 105 19.76 21.37 10.43
C TYR A 105 21.09 22.12 10.30
N GLY A 106 22.07 21.56 9.58
CA GLY A 106 23.32 22.25 9.27
C GLY A 106 23.11 23.54 8.47
N VAL A 107 22.22 23.52 7.47
CA VAL A 107 21.90 24.70 6.65
C VAL A 107 21.21 25.81 7.46
N ILE A 108 20.31 25.46 8.39
CA ILE A 108 19.59 26.44 9.22
C ILE A 108 20.58 27.25 10.08
N TYR A 109 21.63 26.62 10.60
CA TYR A 109 22.64 27.27 11.44
C TYR A 109 23.95 27.56 10.68
N ALA A 110 23.86 27.82 9.37
CA ALA A 110 25.01 28.10 8.51
C ALA A 110 25.86 29.30 8.98
N ASP A 111 25.23 30.26 9.66
CA ASP A 111 25.83 31.49 10.19
C ASP A 111 26.74 31.28 11.42
N THR A 112 26.58 30.17 12.13
CA THR A 112 27.30 29.88 13.39
C THR A 112 28.76 29.45 13.15
N GLY A 113 29.21 29.38 11.89
CA GLY A 113 30.60 29.09 11.50
C GLY A 113 31.05 27.63 11.67
N ALA A 114 30.36 26.84 12.51
CA ALA A 114 30.71 25.45 12.83
C ALA A 114 29.70 24.39 12.30
N SER A 115 28.77 24.78 11.43
CA SER A 115 27.69 23.91 10.92
C SER A 115 28.04 23.12 9.65
N TRP A 116 29.14 23.46 8.98
CA TRP A 116 29.62 22.76 7.78
C TRP A 116 29.82 21.24 7.97
N PRO A 117 30.25 20.69 9.14
CA PRO A 117 30.37 19.25 9.32
C PRO A 117 29.02 18.52 9.26
N LEU A 118 27.94 19.17 9.71
CA LEU A 118 26.57 18.62 9.67
C LEU A 118 26.02 18.60 8.24
N ILE A 119 26.33 19.64 7.47
CA ILE A 119 25.96 19.70 6.04
C ILE A 119 26.67 18.57 5.29
N VAL A 120 27.99 18.44 5.49
CA VAL A 120 28.79 17.40 4.84
C VAL A 120 28.35 16.01 5.27
N SER A 121 28.10 15.76 6.56
CA SER A 121 27.65 14.45 7.03
C SER A 121 26.27 14.09 6.47
N GLY A 122 25.32 15.03 6.41
CA GLY A 122 24.02 14.82 5.80
C GLY A 122 24.11 14.49 4.31
N ILE A 123 24.95 15.22 3.55
CA ILE A 123 25.24 14.92 2.14
C ILE A 123 25.85 13.53 1.98
N LEU A 124 26.83 13.17 2.81
CA LEU A 124 27.48 11.86 2.75
C LEU A 124 26.51 10.73 3.05
N ILE A 125 25.63 10.88 4.06
CA ILE A 125 24.60 9.88 4.38
C ILE A 125 23.68 9.67 3.17
N ILE A 126 23.22 10.74 2.52
CA ILE A 126 22.36 10.65 1.33
C ILE A 126 23.11 9.95 0.20
N MET A 127 24.33 10.40 -0.12
CA MET A 127 25.11 9.86 -1.22
C MET A 127 25.42 8.37 -1.04
N LEU A 128 25.86 7.96 0.15
CA LEU A 128 26.15 6.56 0.45
C LEU A 128 24.88 5.70 0.43
N SER A 129 23.76 6.23 0.92
CA SER A 129 22.48 5.52 0.94
C SER A 129 21.93 5.34 -0.48
N LEU A 130 21.98 6.36 -1.32
CA LEU A 130 21.59 6.27 -2.73
C LEU A 130 22.50 5.33 -3.51
N PHE A 131 23.82 5.40 -3.28
CA PHE A 131 24.76 4.48 -3.90
C PHE A 131 24.47 3.03 -3.52
N GLY A 132 24.23 2.76 -2.23
CA GLY A 132 23.83 1.45 -1.75
C GLY A 132 22.51 0.98 -2.34
N TRP A 133 21.52 1.86 -2.44
CA TRP A 133 20.22 1.55 -3.02
C TRP A 133 20.31 1.18 -4.51
N VAL A 134 21.17 1.86 -5.28
CA VAL A 134 21.38 1.54 -6.69
C VAL A 134 22.01 0.15 -6.90
N LEU A 135 22.82 -0.31 -5.94
CA LEU A 135 23.46 -1.63 -6.00
C LEU A 135 22.61 -2.74 -5.38
N GLU A 136 21.50 -2.40 -4.72
CA GLU A 136 20.61 -3.36 -4.09
C GLU A 136 19.79 -4.12 -5.15
N PRO A 137 19.80 -5.47 -5.16
CA PRO A 137 18.93 -6.22 -6.04
C PRO A 137 17.47 -6.05 -5.61
N SER A 138 16.55 -5.97 -6.57
CA SER A 138 15.11 -5.77 -6.30
C SER A 138 14.43 -6.98 -5.64
N VAL A 139 15.05 -8.15 -5.75
CA VAL A 139 14.58 -9.42 -5.20
C VAL A 139 15.82 -10.17 -4.71
N HIS A 140 15.76 -10.73 -3.50
CA HIS A 140 16.80 -11.65 -3.04
C HIS A 140 16.61 -13.00 -3.72
N GLU A 141 17.68 -13.59 -4.24
CA GLU A 141 17.67 -14.98 -4.70
C GLU A 141 17.36 -15.87 -3.49
N GLU A 142 16.30 -16.68 -3.59
CA GLU A 142 15.90 -17.65 -2.55
C GLU A 142 16.86 -18.85 -2.45
#